data_AF-A0A8D8P1N0-F1
#
_entry.id   AF-A0A8D8P1N0-F1
#
_cell.length_a   1.000
_cell.length_b   1.000
_cell.length_c   1.000
_cell.angle_alpha   90.00
_cell.angle_beta   90.00
_cell.angle_gamma   90.00
#
_symmetry.space_group_name_H-M   'P 1'
#
loop_
_entity.id
_entity.type
_entity.pdbx_description
1 polymer ?
#
loop_
_entity_poly.entity_id
_entity_poly.type
_entity_poly.pdbx_seq_one_letter_code
_entity_poly.pdbx_strand_id
1 'polypeptide(L)'
;MINNQMAGLYKVQYDYNNYRLIARYLNTPNFRKINAINRAQLIDDALDFSWAGLQDYSIAFSILDYLPTETEYIPWKAALTNLNSLDRVLSTTDHYDLFLAYVTRLLLPLYNHLNIFHNTSIPSSLGQTRLTKLTADWACSMDFSDCVQNSLQLFTTWITTSSN
;
A
#
# COMPACT_ATOMS: atom_id res chain seq x y z
N MET A 1 16.26 10.40 11.40
CA MET A 1 15.96 9.00 11.05
C MET A 1 17.21 8.18 11.24
N ILE A 2 17.06 6.95 11.75
CA ILE A 2 18.13 5.98 11.93
C ILE A 2 18.03 4.94 10.79
N ASN A 3 19.13 4.27 10.47
CA ASN A 3 19.23 3.29 9.38
C ASN A 3 18.93 3.89 7.99
N ASN A 4 19.71 4.90 7.60
CA ASN A 4 19.52 5.58 6.31
C ASN A 4 19.54 4.56 5.16
N GLN A 5 18.49 4.57 4.34
CA GLN A 5 18.26 3.64 3.23
C GLN A 5 18.39 2.15 3.59
N MET A 6 18.05 1.77 4.83
CA MET A 6 18.13 0.38 5.30
C MET A 6 19.53 -0.26 5.11
N ALA A 7 20.59 0.54 5.26
CA ALA A 7 21.97 0.07 5.09
C ALA A 7 22.40 -0.96 6.15
N GLY A 8 21.75 -0.98 7.31
CA GLY A 8 21.98 -1.95 8.38
C GLY A 8 20.88 -3.00 8.48
N LEU A 9 21.26 -4.22 8.85
CA LEU A 9 20.36 -5.35 9.08
C LEU A 9 19.72 -5.27 10.48
N TYR A 10 18.95 -4.21 10.74
CA TYR A 10 18.23 -4.03 12.00
C TYR A 10 16.97 -3.17 11.79
N LYS A 11 15.94 -3.45 12.61
CA LYS A 11 14.70 -2.65 12.69
C LYS A 11 14.87 -1.50 13.68
N VAL A 12 14.16 -0.41 13.48
CA VAL A 12 14.23 0.78 14.35
C VAL A 12 12.88 1.03 15.00
N GLN A 13 12.81 0.81 16.31
CA GLN A 13 11.67 1.23 17.12
C GLN A 13 11.92 2.64 17.65
N TYR A 14 10.96 3.54 17.45
CA TYR A 14 10.98 4.89 18.01
C TYR A 14 10.08 4.98 19.24
N ASP A 15 10.24 6.02 20.07
CA ASP A 15 9.23 6.32 21.09
C ASP A 15 7.98 6.98 20.47
N TYR A 16 6.91 7.03 21.25
CA TYR A 16 5.62 7.57 20.83
C TYR A 16 5.69 9.00 20.27
N ASN A 17 6.50 9.88 20.88
CA ASN A 17 6.62 11.27 20.42
C ASN A 17 7.30 11.33 19.05
N ASN A 18 8.34 10.53 18.85
CA ASN A 18 9.02 10.43 17.56
C ASN A 18 8.10 9.86 16.48
N TYR A 19 7.33 8.81 16.76
CA TYR A 19 6.33 8.33 15.80
C TYR A 19 5.31 9.39 15.41
N ARG A 20 4.79 10.15 16.40
CA ARG A 20 3.87 11.26 16.14
C ARG A 20 4.49 12.32 15.22
N LEU A 21 5.76 12.67 15.43
CA LEU A 21 6.47 13.63 14.57
C LEU A 21 6.68 13.08 13.15
N ILE A 22 7.03 11.80 13.03
CA ILE A 22 7.21 11.12 11.75
C ILE A 22 5.88 11.08 10.98
N ALA A 23 4.80 10.59 11.61
CA ALA A 23 3.47 10.54 11.01
C ALA A 23 3.01 11.91 10.52
N ARG A 24 3.20 12.96 11.35
CA ARG A 24 2.90 14.35 10.95
C ARG A 24 3.71 14.78 9.73
N TYR A 25 5.01 14.49 9.69
CA TYR A 25 5.86 14.87 8.57
C TYR A 25 5.48 14.13 7.27
N LEU A 26 5.17 12.84 7.36
CA LEU A 26 4.73 12.02 6.24
C LEU A 26 3.44 12.54 5.60
N ASN A 27 2.56 13.15 6.40
CA ASN A 27 1.33 13.79 5.91
C ASN A 27 1.53 15.20 5.32
N THR A 28 2.77 15.69 5.20
CA THR A 28 3.06 16.98 4.56
C THR A 28 3.39 16.79 3.08
N PRO A 29 3.22 17.83 2.22
CA PRO A 29 3.68 17.79 0.84
C PRO A 29 5.20 17.53 0.67
N ASN A 30 5.97 17.68 1.75
CA ASN A 30 7.42 17.50 1.76
C ASN A 30 7.86 16.08 2.11
N PHE A 31 6.95 15.11 2.26
CA PHE A 31 7.28 13.74 2.70
C PHE A 31 8.35 13.07 1.83
N ARG A 32 8.41 13.41 0.54
CA ARG A 32 9.42 12.90 -0.41
C ARG A 32 10.86 13.32 -0.10
N LYS A 33 11.09 14.25 0.83
CA LYS A 33 12.43 14.52 1.39
C LYS A 33 12.95 13.32 2.20
N ILE A 34 12.07 12.47 2.71
CA ILE A 34 12.43 11.15 3.20
C ILE A 34 12.50 10.21 2.00
N ASN A 35 13.64 9.54 1.81
CA ASN A 35 13.83 8.59 0.72
C ASN A 35 12.79 7.46 0.74
N ALA A 36 12.34 6.99 -0.43
CA ALA A 36 11.34 5.93 -0.54
C ALA A 36 11.69 4.65 0.23
N ILE A 37 12.96 4.26 0.28
CA ILE A 37 13.43 3.11 1.07
C ILE A 37 13.21 3.35 2.56
N ASN A 38 13.49 4.56 3.07
CA ASN A 38 13.23 4.87 4.47
C ASN A 38 11.74 4.98 4.79
N ARG A 39 10.91 5.46 3.85
CA ARG A 39 9.45 5.45 4.04
C ARG A 39 8.90 4.03 4.09
N ALA A 40 9.42 3.14 3.24
CA ALA A 40 9.11 1.72 3.28
C ALA A 40 9.56 1.07 4.59
N GLN A 41 10.77 1.40 5.06
CA GLN A 41 11.27 0.93 6.36
C GLN A 41 10.37 1.37 7.52
N LEU A 42 9.96 2.65 7.55
CA LEU A 42 9.08 3.16 8.60
C LEU A 42 7.75 2.41 8.66
N ILE A 43 7.20 2.07 7.49
CA ILE A 43 5.98 1.25 7.38
C ILE A 43 6.24 -0.16 7.88
N ASP A 44 7.28 -0.82 7.36
CA ASP A 44 7.60 -2.21 7.65
C ASP A 44 7.92 -2.43 9.14
N ASP A 45 8.79 -1.59 9.71
CA ASP A 45 9.15 -1.66 11.13
C ASP A 45 7.94 -1.40 12.02
N ALA A 46 7.12 -0.37 11.72
CA ALA A 46 5.95 -0.06 12.54
C ALA A 46 4.91 -1.19 12.53
N LEU A 47 4.67 -1.81 11.36
CA LEU A 47 3.73 -2.94 11.25
C LEU A 47 4.29 -4.21 11.89
N ASP A 48 5.58 -4.53 11.72
CA ASP A 48 6.19 -5.71 12.34
C ASP A 48 6.23 -5.62 13.86
N PHE A 49 6.58 -4.45 14.43
CA PHE A 49 6.53 -4.27 15.88
C PHE A 49 5.10 -4.40 16.42
N SER A 50 4.11 -3.91 15.66
CA SER A 50 2.70 -4.03 16.06
C SER A 50 2.20 -5.47 15.96
N TRP A 51 2.60 -6.18 14.89
CA TRP A 51 2.33 -7.61 14.72
C TRP A 51 2.94 -8.47 15.83
N ALA A 52 4.16 -8.15 16.26
CA ALA A 52 4.82 -8.82 17.37
C ALA A 52 4.26 -8.45 18.76
N GLY A 53 3.27 -7.55 18.85
CA GLY A 53 2.73 -7.06 20.13
C GLY A 53 3.69 -6.16 20.91
N LEU A 54 4.76 -5.68 20.28
CA LEU A 54 5.76 -4.78 20.88
C LEU A 54 5.36 -3.31 20.77
N GLN A 55 4.28 -3.03 20.02
CA GLN A 55 3.76 -1.70 19.75
C GLN A 55 2.25 -1.76 19.49
N ASP A 56 1.53 -0.69 19.81
CA ASP A 56 0.11 -0.58 19.49
C ASP A 56 -0.11 -0.30 17.98
N TYR A 57 -1.08 -0.98 17.37
CA TYR A 57 -1.42 -0.81 15.95
C TYR A 57 -1.83 0.61 15.58
N SER A 58 -2.35 1.41 16.52
CA SER A 58 -2.65 2.83 16.29
C SER A 58 -1.42 3.61 15.82
N ILE A 59 -0.21 3.24 16.29
CA ILE A 59 1.03 3.85 15.82
C ILE A 59 1.28 3.47 14.36
N ALA A 60 1.19 2.19 14.01
CA ALA A 60 1.37 1.75 12.63
C ALA A 60 0.35 2.38 11.69
N PHE A 61 -0.93 2.44 12.08
CA PHE A 61 -1.98 3.06 11.28
C PHE A 61 -1.75 4.57 11.11
N SER A 62 -1.25 5.28 12.12
CA SER A 62 -0.87 6.69 11.98
C SER A 62 0.27 6.91 10.98
N ILE A 63 1.17 5.93 10.84
CA ILE A 63 2.23 5.94 9.82
C ILE A 63 1.67 5.59 8.45
N LEU A 64 0.63 4.76 8.33
CA LEU A 64 0.00 4.43 7.04
C LEU A 64 -0.89 5.54 6.48
N ASP A 65 -1.38 6.47 7.32
CA ASP A 65 -2.36 7.48 6.92
C ASP A 65 -1.88 8.44 5.81
N TYR A 66 -0.57 8.54 5.53
CA TYR A 66 -0.07 9.34 4.40
C TYR A 66 -0.15 8.64 3.05
N LEU A 67 -0.34 7.32 3.01
CA LEU A 67 -0.34 6.52 1.79
C LEU A 67 -1.25 7.03 0.67
N PRO A 68 -2.44 7.62 0.93
CA PRO A 68 -3.23 8.31 -0.09
C PRO A 68 -2.47 9.30 -1.00
N THR A 69 -1.34 9.83 -0.54
CA THR A 69 -0.49 10.77 -1.28
C THR A 69 0.79 10.14 -1.85
N GLU A 70 1.05 8.87 -1.55
CA GLU A 70 2.23 8.12 -1.98
C GLU A 70 2.04 7.55 -3.40
N THR A 71 3.10 7.60 -4.20
CA THR A 71 3.09 7.19 -5.61
C THR A 71 4.30 6.35 -6.00
N GLU A 72 5.16 5.99 -5.05
CA GLU A 72 6.33 5.14 -5.29
C GLU A 72 6.05 3.67 -4.93
N TYR A 73 6.63 2.75 -5.69
CA TYR A 73 6.40 1.31 -5.54
C TYR A 73 6.84 0.77 -4.17
N ILE A 74 8.01 1.18 -3.68
CA ILE A 74 8.65 0.54 -2.52
C ILE A 74 7.80 0.71 -1.24
N PRO A 75 7.31 1.92 -0.88
CA PRO A 75 6.47 2.09 0.31
C PRO A 75 5.13 1.35 0.20
N TRP A 76 4.48 1.39 -0.97
CA TRP A 76 3.24 0.63 -1.20
C TRP A 76 3.44 -0.87 -1.08
N LYS A 77 4.57 -1.40 -1.58
CA LYS A 77 4.91 -2.82 -1.43
C LYS A 77 5.12 -3.22 0.03
N ALA A 78 5.76 -2.37 0.85
CA ALA A 78 5.92 -2.62 2.27
C ALA A 78 4.57 -2.64 3.00
N ALA A 79 3.71 -1.65 2.73
CA ALA A 79 2.39 -1.54 3.33
C ALA A 79 1.50 -2.74 3.00
N LEU A 80 1.31 -3.02 1.70
CA LEU A 80 0.39 -4.06 1.26
C LEU A 80 0.89 -5.47 1.61
N THR A 81 2.20 -5.71 1.64
CA THR A 81 2.74 -7.00 2.13
C THR A 81 2.35 -7.25 3.59
N ASN A 82 2.46 -6.24 4.45
CA ASN A 82 2.11 -6.36 5.86
C ASN A 82 0.58 -6.40 6.08
N LEU A 83 -0.18 -5.58 5.35
CA LEU A 83 -1.65 -5.60 5.38
C LEU A 83 -2.21 -6.95 4.92
N ASN A 84 -1.53 -7.69 4.04
CA ASN A 84 -1.94 -9.05 3.64
C ASN A 84 -1.96 -10.03 4.83
N SER A 85 -1.06 -9.85 5.80
CA SER A 85 -1.07 -10.66 7.02
C SER A 85 -2.28 -10.35 7.89
N LEU A 86 -2.68 -9.07 7.95
CA LEU A 86 -3.90 -8.65 8.64
C LEU A 86 -5.16 -9.13 7.91
N ASP A 87 -5.21 -9.02 6.59
CA ASP A 87 -6.31 -9.52 5.75
C ASP A 87 -6.59 -11.01 6.03
N ARG A 88 -5.54 -11.84 6.03
CA ARG A 88 -5.66 -13.27 6.32
C ARG A 88 -6.24 -13.57 7.71
N VAL A 89 -5.96 -12.74 8.72
CA VAL A 89 -6.47 -12.94 10.08
C VAL A 89 -7.87 -12.36 10.25
N LEU A 90 -8.13 -11.19 9.66
CA LEU A 90 -9.37 -10.44 9.86
C LEU A 90 -10.50 -10.94 8.97
N SER A 91 -10.20 -11.56 7.82
CA SER A 91 -11.19 -12.13 6.88
C SER A 91 -12.12 -13.17 7.51
N THR A 92 -11.74 -13.78 8.63
CA THR A 92 -12.57 -14.73 9.37
C THR A 92 -13.26 -14.12 10.59
N THR A 93 -13.32 -12.79 10.69
CA THR A 93 -13.85 -12.06 11.86
C THR A 93 -14.93 -11.06 11.47
N ASP A 94 -15.78 -10.70 12.43
CA ASP A 94 -16.84 -9.69 12.24
C ASP A 94 -16.31 -8.26 11.98
N HIS A 95 -14.99 -8.06 12.06
CA HIS A 95 -14.35 -6.75 11.84
C HIS A 95 -13.78 -6.60 10.43
N TYR A 96 -13.99 -7.59 9.55
CA TYR A 96 -13.42 -7.57 8.21
C TYR A 96 -13.90 -6.38 7.37
N ASP A 97 -15.18 -6.02 7.48
CA ASP A 97 -15.74 -4.88 6.74
C ASP A 97 -15.05 -3.55 7.11
N LEU A 98 -14.68 -3.38 8.39
CA LEU A 98 -13.93 -2.21 8.84
C LEU A 98 -12.51 -2.18 8.26
N PHE A 99 -11.88 -3.35 8.17
CA PHE A 99 -10.56 -3.49 7.56
C PHE A 99 -10.60 -3.21 6.06
N LEU A 100 -11.57 -3.78 5.33
CA LEU A 100 -11.79 -3.51 3.92
C LEU A 100 -12.02 -2.03 3.65
N ALA A 101 -12.88 -1.37 4.45
CA ALA A 101 -13.13 0.06 4.34
C ALA A 101 -11.85 0.88 4.58
N TYR A 102 -11.03 0.48 5.55
CA TYR A 102 -9.76 1.14 5.85
C TYR A 102 -8.76 1.02 4.69
N VAL A 103 -8.51 -0.18 4.17
CA VAL A 103 -7.54 -0.36 3.07
C VAL A 103 -8.07 0.27 1.78
N THR A 104 -9.37 0.17 1.51
CA THR A 104 -10.03 0.85 0.38
C THR A 104 -9.77 2.36 0.43
N ARG A 105 -9.95 2.99 1.59
CA ARG A 105 -9.66 4.42 1.79
C ARG A 105 -8.20 4.78 1.48
N LEU A 106 -7.26 3.92 1.85
CA LEU A 106 -5.84 4.15 1.56
C LEU A 106 -5.56 4.01 0.05
N LEU A 107 -6.07 2.95 -0.58
CA LEU A 107 -5.69 2.54 -1.94
C LEU A 107 -6.42 3.31 -3.05
N LEU A 108 -7.67 3.72 -2.82
CA LEU A 108 -8.53 4.32 -3.84
C LEU A 108 -7.91 5.54 -4.54
N PRO A 109 -7.24 6.49 -3.85
CA PRO A 109 -6.58 7.62 -4.50
C PRO A 109 -5.49 7.19 -5.49
N LEU A 110 -4.69 6.18 -5.12
CA LEU A 110 -3.66 5.65 -6.01
C LEU A 110 -4.29 4.92 -7.21
N TYR A 111 -5.31 4.09 -6.98
CA TYR A 111 -6.02 3.38 -8.04
C TYR A 111 -6.55 4.36 -9.10
N ASN A 112 -7.23 5.41 -8.66
CA ASN A 112 -7.77 6.46 -9.55
C ASN A 112 -6.65 7.23 -10.27
N HIS A 113 -5.54 7.53 -9.58
CA HIS A 113 -4.40 8.22 -10.18
C HIS A 113 -3.73 7.39 -11.29
N LEU A 114 -3.62 6.07 -11.11
CA LEU A 114 -3.00 5.19 -12.11
C LEU A 114 -3.89 4.96 -13.33
N ASN A 115 -5.22 5.04 -13.14
CA ASN A 115 -6.23 4.93 -14.20
C ASN A 115 -6.01 3.67 -15.07
N ILE A 116 -5.85 2.53 -14.40
CA ILE A 116 -5.20 1.31 -14.92
C ILE A 116 -5.80 0.82 -16.25
N PHE A 117 -7.12 0.87 -16.39
CA PHE A 117 -7.83 0.33 -17.57
C PHE A 117 -8.02 1.34 -18.70
N HIS A 118 -7.84 2.64 -18.44
CA HIS A 118 -8.02 3.68 -19.45
C HIS A 118 -6.69 4.34 -19.85
N ASN A 119 -5.61 4.11 -19.10
CA ASN A 119 -4.29 4.61 -19.43
C ASN A 119 -3.64 3.73 -20.51
N THR A 120 -3.62 4.24 -21.74
CA THR A 120 -2.96 3.59 -22.89
C THR A 120 -1.46 3.82 -22.94
N SER A 121 -0.90 4.60 -22.01
CA SER A 121 0.53 4.90 -21.97
C SER A 121 1.33 3.75 -21.40
N ILE A 122 2.45 3.41 -22.03
CA ILE A 122 3.41 2.45 -21.49
C ILE A 122 3.99 3.04 -20.19
N PRO A 123 4.00 2.30 -19.06
CA PRO A 123 4.61 2.77 -17.84
C PRO A 123 6.06 3.22 -18.07
N SER A 124 6.40 4.40 -17.58
CA SER A 124 7.70 5.03 -17.89
C SER A 124 8.89 4.37 -17.18
N SER A 125 8.64 3.47 -16.23
CA SER A 125 9.68 2.76 -15.48
C SER A 125 9.18 1.43 -14.92
N LEU A 126 10.11 0.53 -14.60
CA LEU A 126 9.82 -0.73 -13.90
C LEU A 126 9.09 -0.51 -12.57
N GLY A 127 9.41 0.58 -11.86
CA GLY A 127 8.73 0.95 -10.63
C GLY A 127 7.25 1.24 -10.85
N GLN A 128 6.91 2.00 -11.89
CA GLN A 128 5.51 2.26 -12.26
C GLN A 128 4.80 0.99 -12.72
N THR A 129 5.42 0.15 -13.55
CA THR A 129 4.83 -1.14 -13.95
C THR A 129 4.48 -2.00 -12.73
N ARG A 130 5.41 -2.10 -11.77
CA ARG A 130 5.20 -2.89 -10.56
C ARG A 130 4.13 -2.29 -9.65
N LEU A 131 4.08 -0.97 -9.53
CA LEU A 131 3.03 -0.28 -8.78
C LEU A 131 1.66 -0.52 -9.40
N THR A 132 1.51 -0.31 -10.71
CA THR A 132 0.25 -0.59 -11.42
C THR A 132 -0.24 -2.01 -11.23
N LYS A 133 0.65 -3.00 -11.39
CA LYS A 133 0.29 -4.40 -11.13
C LYS A 133 -0.16 -4.59 -9.67
N LEU A 134 0.64 -4.14 -8.71
CA LEU A 134 0.35 -4.29 -7.29
C LEU A 134 -1.01 -3.66 -6.91
N THR A 135 -1.30 -2.48 -7.45
CA THR A 135 -2.55 -1.77 -7.21
C THR A 135 -3.74 -2.46 -7.86
N ALA A 136 -3.61 -2.96 -9.09
CA ALA A 136 -4.66 -3.74 -9.75
C ALA A 136 -4.97 -5.02 -8.96
N ASP A 137 -3.93 -5.78 -8.57
CA ASP A 137 -4.06 -7.03 -7.82
C ASP A 137 -4.88 -6.80 -6.52
N TRP A 138 -4.56 -5.75 -5.77
CA TRP A 138 -5.28 -5.41 -4.54
C TRP A 138 -6.68 -4.87 -4.79
N ALA A 139 -6.84 -3.93 -5.72
CA ALA A 139 -8.15 -3.32 -5.99
C ALA A 139 -9.18 -4.36 -6.44
N CYS A 140 -8.78 -5.28 -7.33
CA CYS A 140 -9.65 -6.37 -7.77
C CYS A 140 -9.93 -7.38 -6.66
N SER A 141 -8.95 -7.68 -5.79
CA SER A 141 -9.18 -8.57 -4.63
C SER A 141 -10.09 -7.95 -3.56
N MET A 142 -10.22 -6.62 -3.54
CA MET A 142 -11.09 -5.86 -2.64
C MET A 142 -12.43 -5.48 -3.26
N ASP A 143 -12.83 -6.15 -4.34
CA ASP A 143 -14.10 -5.92 -5.05
C ASP A 143 -14.33 -4.47 -5.50
N PHE A 144 -13.26 -3.76 -5.91
CA PHE A 144 -13.43 -2.47 -6.58
C PHE A 144 -14.19 -2.72 -7.88
N SER A 145 -15.42 -2.21 -7.97
CA SER A 145 -16.35 -2.54 -9.07
C SER A 145 -15.72 -2.28 -10.43
N ASP A 146 -15.03 -1.14 -10.58
CA ASP A 146 -14.33 -0.77 -11.80
C ASP A 146 -13.23 -1.79 -12.17
N CYS A 147 -12.45 -2.26 -11.18
CA CYS A 147 -11.39 -3.24 -11.42
C CYS A 147 -11.96 -4.59 -11.87
N VAL A 148 -12.97 -5.09 -11.15
CA VAL A 148 -13.61 -6.38 -11.43
C VAL A 148 -14.30 -6.35 -12.80
N GLN A 149 -15.08 -5.31 -13.09
CA GLN A 149 -15.82 -5.19 -14.34
C GLN A 149 -14.89 -5.11 -15.56
N ASN A 150 -13.88 -4.23 -15.52
CA ASN A 150 -12.93 -4.11 -16.63
C ASN A 150 -12.10 -5.39 -16.80
N SER A 151 -11.69 -6.05 -15.71
CA SER A 151 -10.95 -7.32 -15.79
C SER A 151 -11.78 -8.42 -16.44
N LEU A 152 -13.07 -8.54 -16.07
CA LEU A 152 -13.99 -9.49 -16.69
C LEU A 152 -14.19 -9.18 -18.18
N GLN A 153 -14.39 -7.91 -18.54
CA GLN A 153 -14.55 -7.50 -19.93
C GLN A 153 -13.31 -7.84 -20.79
N LEU A 154 -12.11 -7.56 -20.28
CA LEU A 154 -10.85 -7.91 -20.96
C LEU A 154 -10.72 -9.42 -21.13
N PHE A 155 -11.05 -10.20 -20.10
CA PHE A 155 -11.00 -11.65 -20.15
C PHE A 155 -12.00 -12.22 -21.18
N THR A 156 -13.24 -11.73 -21.20
CA THR A 156 -14.25 -12.13 -22.20
C THR A 156 -13.80 -11.76 -23.62
N THR A 157 -13.21 -10.59 -23.81
CA THR A 157 -12.67 -10.15 -25.11
C THR A 157 -11.54 -11.08 -25.57
N TRP A 158 -10.64 -11.46 -24.66
CA TRP A 158 -9.55 -12.39 -24.97
C TRP A 158 -10.07 -13.77 -25.39
N ILE A 159 -11.02 -14.36 -24.65
CA ILE A 159 -11.62 -15.66 -25.00
C ILE A 159 -12.26 -15.62 -26.38
N THR A 160 -13.10 -14.62 -26.65
CA THR A 160 -13.85 -14.52 -27.91
C THR A 160 -12.94 -14.27 -29.12
N THR A 161 -11.86 -13.49 -28.94
CA THR A 161 -10.87 -13.24 -29.99
C THR A 161 -9.98 -14.45 -30.25
N SER A 162 -9.68 -15.26 -29.23
CA SER A 162 -8.88 -16.48 -29.36
C SER A 162 -9.64 -17.69 -29.93
N SER A 163 -10.97 -17.59 -30.03
CA SER A 163 -11.85 -18.65 -30.56
C SER A 163 -12.17 -18.50 -32.06
N ASN A 164 -11.62 -17.46 -32.70
CA ASN A 164 -11.63 -17.23 -34.16
C ASN A 164 -10.19 -17.32 -34.70
#